data_AF-A0A7X7VDP4-F1
#
_entry.id   AF-A0A7X7VDP4-F1
#
_cell.length_a   1.000
_cell.length_b   1.000
_cell.length_c   1.000
_cell.angle_alpha   90.00
_cell.angle_beta   90.00
_cell.angle_gamma   90.00
#
_symmetry.space_group_name_H-M   'P 1'
#
loop_
_entity.id
_entity.type
_entity.pdbx_description
1 polymer ?
#
loop_
_entity_poly.entity_id
_entity_poly.type
_entity_poly.pdbx_seq_one_letter_code
_entity_poly.pdbx_strand_id
1 'polypeptide(L)' 'MAALTLAEVARMTGAAVLHGSPGLTFARYGIDSRLTMGGELFFAVPGRRDGHDFVAAAAGAGAA' A
#
# COMPACT_ATOMS: atom_id res chain seq x y z
N MET A 1 -17.32 -0.73 2.79
CA MET A 1 -16.03 -1.29 2.33
C MET A 1 -15.35 -1.91 3.54
N ALA A 2 -14.74 -3.08 3.39
CA ALA A 2 -14.01 -3.72 4.49
C ALA A 2 -12.65 -3.05 4.68
N ALA A 3 -12.27 -2.80 5.93
CA ALA A 3 -10.94 -2.31 6.28
C ALA A 3 -10.07 -3.51 6.68
N LEU A 4 -8.82 -3.52 6.23
CA LEU A 4 -7.87 -4.60 6.51
C LEU A 4 -6.69 -4.06 7.29
N THR A 5 -6.25 -4.82 8.29
CA THR A 5 -4.98 -4.55 8.99
C THR A 5 -3.78 -4.94 8.12
N LEU A 6 -2.63 -4.32 8.35
CA LEU A 6 -1.37 -4.69 7.70
C LEU A 6 -1.04 -6.18 7.92
N ALA A 7 -1.33 -6.71 9.12
CA ALA A 7 -1.19 -8.13 9.43
C ALA A 7 -2.07 -9.03 8.55
N GLU A 8 -3.34 -8.64 8.33
CA GLU A 8 -4.25 -9.40 7.47
C GLU A 8 -3.78 -9.39 6.02
N VAL A 9 -3.35 -8.23 5.51
CA VAL A 9 -2.80 -8.12 4.15
C VAL A 9 -1.58 -9.02 3.98
N ALA A 10 -0.63 -8.98 4.93
CA ALA A 10 0.57 -9.83 4.89
C ALA A 10 0.19 -11.33 4.91
N ARG A 11 -0.72 -11.74 5.80
CA ARG A 11 -1.21 -13.12 5.87
C ARG A 11 -1.90 -13.57 4.58
N MET A 12 -2.75 -12.74 3.99
CA MET A 12 -3.50 -13.05 2.77
C MET A 12 -2.60 -13.19 1.53
N THR A 13 -1.48 -12.46 1.51
CA THR A 13 -0.53 -12.44 0.40
C THR A 13 0.65 -13.39 0.60
N GLY A 14 0.77 -14.02 1.77
CA GLY A 14 1.93 -14.84 2.13
C GLY A 14 3.21 -14.01 2.31
N ALA A 15 3.08 -12.70 2.56
CA ALA A 15 4.17 -11.77 2.73
C ALA A 15 4.55 -11.59 4.22
N ALA A 16 5.69 -10.96 4.45
CA ALA A 16 6.14 -10.53 5.78
C ALA A 16 6.09 -9.00 5.89
N VAL A 17 5.71 -8.50 7.07
CA VAL A 17 5.77 -7.07 7.38
C VAL A 17 7.22 -6.71 7.70
N LEU A 18 7.86 -5.95 6.82
CA LEU A 18 9.23 -5.46 7.05
C LEU A 18 9.24 -4.22 7.95
N HIS A 19 8.27 -3.33 7.77
CA HIS A 19 8.11 -2.07 8.51
C HIS A 19 6.63 -1.75 8.73
N GLY A 20 6.34 -0.92 9.73
CA GLY A 20 4.99 -0.51 10.09
C GLY A 20 4.37 -1.35 11.21
N SER A 21 3.31 -0.81 11.82
CA SER A 21 2.56 -1.53 12.86
C SER A 21 1.64 -2.56 12.23
N PRO A 22 1.67 -3.84 12.65
CA PRO A 22 0.74 -4.85 12.16
C PRO A 22 -0.75 -4.50 12.34
N GLY A 23 -1.07 -3.66 13.33
CA GLY A 23 -2.44 -3.17 13.60
C GLY A 23 -2.87 -1.96 12.77
N LEU A 24 -1.99 -1.40 11.92
CA LEU A 24 -2.35 -0.31 11.02
C LEU A 24 -3.44 -0.79 10.07
N THR A 25 -4.52 -0.01 9.95
CA THR A 25 -5.73 -0.42 9.22
C THR A 25 -5.93 0.44 7.98
N PHE A 26 -6.22 -0.20 6.85
CA PHE A 26 -6.43 0.44 5.56
C PHE A 26 -7.86 0.21 5.07
N ALA A 27 -8.58 1.31 4.84
CA ALA A 27 -9.92 1.29 4.23
C ALA A 27 -9.89 1.51 2.71
N ARG A 28 -8.74 1.95 2.18
CA ARG A 28 -8.47 2.17 0.76
C ARG A 28 -7.12 1.60 0.39
N TYR A 29 -6.99 1.23 -0.88
CA TYR A 29 -5.76 0.75 -1.47
C TYR A 29 -5.79 0.93 -2.98
N GLY A 30 -4.63 1.04 -3.62
CA GLY A 30 -4.52 1.27 -5.05
C GLY A 30 -3.12 1.01 -5.61
N ILE A 31 -3.01 1.00 -6.93
CA ILE A 31 -1.74 0.79 -7.68
C ILE A 31 -1.31 2.01 -8.49
N ASP A 32 -2.14 3.06 -8.53
CA ASP A 32 -1.88 4.29 -9.30
C ASP A 32 -1.52 5.43 -8.36
N SER A 33 -0.24 5.76 -8.31
CA SER A 33 0.30 6.82 -7.43
C SER A 33 -0.30 8.20 -7.72
N ARG A 34 -0.85 8.41 -8.92
CA ARG A 34 -1.48 9.68 -9.32
C ARG A 34 -2.87 9.87 -8.71
N LEU A 35 -3.48 8.78 -8.27
CA LEU A 35 -4.77 8.78 -7.59
C LEU A 35 -4.60 8.63 -6.07
N THR A 36 -3.35 8.63 -5.59
CA THR A 36 -3.08 8.36 -4.18
C THR A 36 -3.66 9.43 -3.28
N MET A 37 -4.31 8.98 -2.21
CA MET A 37 -4.86 9.81 -1.15
C MET A 37 -4.26 9.41 0.20
N GLY A 38 -4.14 10.38 1.12
CA GLY A 38 -3.57 10.16 2.45
C GLY A 38 -4.18 8.97 3.21
N GLY A 39 -3.32 8.15 3.83
CA GLY A 39 -3.68 7.04 4.71
C GLY A 39 -4.06 5.73 4.02
N GLU A 40 -3.77 5.57 2.73
CA GLU A 40 -4.07 4.32 2.01
C GLU A 40 -2.83 3.49 1.69
N LEU A 41 -3.09 2.22 1.38
CA LEU A 41 -2.05 1.28 1.00
C LEU A 41 -1.77 1.35 -0.50
N PHE A 42 -0.55 1.75 -0.87
CA PHE A 42 -0.09 1.72 -2.25
C PHE A 42 0.59 0.37 -2.56
N PHE A 43 0.09 -0.33 -3.57
CA PHE A 43 0.69 -1.58 -4.07
C PHE A 43 1.56 -1.30 -5.29
N ALA A 44 2.87 -1.37 -5.12
CA ALA A 44 3.83 -1.29 -6.21
C ALA A 44 3.88 -2.61 -7.00
N VAL A 45 3.23 -2.65 -8.17
CA VAL A 45 3.16 -3.84 -9.03
C VAL A 45 4.14 -3.70 -10.20
N PRO A 46 4.93 -4.74 -10.55
CA PRO A 46 5.78 -4.72 -11.74
C PRO A 46 4.96 -4.68 -13.03
N GLY A 47 5.45 -3.96 -14.04
CA GLY A 47 4.77 -3.83 -15.33
C GLY A 47 5.55 -2.98 -16.33
N ARG A 48 4.90 -2.55 -17.43
CA ARG A 48 5.54 -1.65 -18.42
C ARG A 48 6.03 -0.34 -17.79
N ARG A 49 5.28 0.16 -16.82
CA ARG A 49 5.72 1.16 -15.86
C ARG A 49 5.80 0.44 -14.53
N ASP A 50 6.98 0.33 -13.96
CA ASP A 50 7.17 -0.39 -12.71
C ASP A 50 6.63 0.45 -11.55
N GLY A 51 5.68 -0.10 -10.78
CA GLY A 51 5.11 0.57 -9.61
C GLY A 51 6.17 0.97 -8.58
N HIS A 52 7.29 0.26 -8.52
CA HIS A 52 8.38 0.53 -7.58
C HIS A 52 9.03 1.90 -7.83
N ASP A 53 9.07 2.37 -9.08
CA ASP A 53 9.59 3.69 -9.45
C ASP A 53 8.72 4.84 -8.86
N PHE A 54 7.48 4.54 -8.44
CA PHE A 54 6.52 5.53 -7.97
C PHE A 54 6.25 5.50 -6.46
N VAL A 55 6.97 4.68 -5.69
CA VAL A 55 6.81 4.59 -4.23
C VAL A 55 7.01 5.95 -3.56
N ALA A 56 8.03 6.70 -3.98
CA ALA A 56 8.29 8.05 -3.45
C ALA A 56 7.15 9.03 -3.75
N ALA A 57 6.53 8.94 -4.93
CA ALA A 57 5.40 9.78 -5.30
C ALA A 57 4.15 9.44 -4.47
N ALA A 58 3.87 8.15 -4.27
CA ALA A 58 2.76 7.71 -3.43
C ALA A 58 2.95 8.13 -1.96
N ALA A 59 4.17 7.96 -1.42
CA ALA A 59 4.51 8.43 -0.08
C ALA A 59 4.35 9.96 0.05
N GLY A 60 4.79 10.73 -0.95
CA GLY A 60 4.58 12.18 -1.00
C GLY A 60 3.11 12.61 -1.06
N ALA A 61 2.24 11.78 -1.62
CA ALA A 61 0.78 11.94 -1.59
C ALA A 61 0.11 11.42 -0.30
N GLY A 62 0.89 10.88 0.63
CA GLY A 62 0.44 10.44 1.95
C GLY A 62 0.02 8.97 2.04
N ALA A 63 0.43 8.11 1.11
CA ALA A 63 0.34 6.66 1.33
C ALA A 63 1.03 6.27 2.65
N ALA A 64 0.46 5.28 3.34
CA ALA A 64 0.87 4.86 4.68
C ALA A 64 1.54 3.49 4.70
#